data_AF-A0A1B6FZT4-F1
#
_entry.id   AF-A0A1B6FZT4-F1
#
_cell.length_a   1.000
_cell.length_b   1.000
_cell.length_c   1.000
_cell.angle_alpha   90.00
_cell.angle_beta   90.00
_cell.angle_gamma   90.00
#
_symmetry.space_group_name_H-M   'P 1'
#
loop_
_entity.id
_entity.type
_entity.pdbx_description
1 polymer ?
#
loop_
_entity_poly.entity_id
_entity_poly.type
_entity_poly.pdbx_seq_one_letter_code
_entity_poly.pdbx_strand_id
1 'polypeptide(L)'
;AVLRDDSLKDVLVIGDSMLRYAGSRCAVKGALVDVNPGAKVFHIKRKLLEYKSKNLKVIYLHVGTNNLAKRYNGGYGYNGGCGKKEVLHSIADLLSTARKN
;
A
#
# COMPACT_ATOMS: atom_id res chain seq x y z
N ALA A 1 29.48 2.53 -3.28
CA ALA A 1 28.38 3.02 -4.11
C ALA A 1 27.23 2.02 -4.04
N VAL A 2 26.02 2.44 -3.68
CA VAL A 2 24.86 1.52 -3.75
C VAL A 2 24.46 1.43 -5.21
N LEU A 3 24.62 0.25 -5.80
CA LEU A 3 24.25 -0.01 -7.20
C LEU A 3 22.73 0.16 -7.33
N ARG A 4 22.30 1.07 -8.22
CA ARG A 4 20.89 1.21 -8.60
C ARG A 4 20.49 -0.03 -9.41
N ASP A 5 19.37 -0.63 -9.04
CA ASP A 5 18.84 -1.79 -9.74
C ASP A 5 17.79 -1.31 -10.75
N ASP A 6 18.17 -1.35 -12.03
CA ASP A 6 17.32 -0.90 -13.12
C ASP A 6 16.02 -1.72 -13.25
N SER A 7 15.97 -2.93 -12.67
CA SER A 7 14.73 -3.73 -12.62
C SER A 7 13.63 -3.10 -11.75
N LEU A 8 13.98 -2.13 -10.89
CA LEU A 8 13.04 -1.50 -9.95
C LEU A 8 12.42 -0.19 -10.46
N LYS A 9 12.81 0.29 -11.65
CA LYS A 9 12.32 1.57 -12.22
C LYS A 9 10.80 1.60 -12.45
N ASP A 10 10.20 0.45 -12.70
CA ASP A 10 8.76 0.29 -12.94
C ASP A 10 8.00 -0.22 -11.70
N VAL A 11 8.64 -0.16 -10.51
CA VAL A 11 8.07 -0.65 -9.25
C VAL A 11 7.62 0.53 -8.39
N LEU A 12 6.35 0.50 -7.98
CA LEU A 12 5.80 1.43 -6.98
C LEU A 12 5.67 0.70 -5.63
N VAL A 13 6.16 1.33 -4.58
CA VAL A 13 5.93 0.93 -3.20
C VAL A 13 5.13 2.04 -2.52
N ILE A 14 3.88 1.77 -2.16
CA ILE A 14 2.96 2.77 -1.62
C ILE A 14 2.27 2.27 -0.34
N GLY A 15 2.19 3.13 0.66
CA GLY A 15 1.60 2.72 1.93
C GLY A 15 1.54 3.80 3.00
N ASP A 16 1.24 3.36 4.22
CA ASP A 16 1.19 4.20 5.40
C ASP A 16 2.56 4.43 6.05
N SER A 17 2.58 5.03 7.25
CA SER A 17 3.81 5.34 7.99
C SER A 17 4.68 4.12 8.30
N MET A 18 4.14 2.89 8.31
CA MET A 18 4.93 1.67 8.50
C MET A 18 5.94 1.45 7.36
N LEU A 19 5.65 2.02 6.18
CA LEU A 19 6.54 1.92 5.03
C LEU A 19 7.76 2.83 5.14
N ARG A 20 7.83 3.75 6.11
CA ARG A 20 8.87 4.79 6.16
C ARG A 20 10.30 4.20 6.18
N TYR A 21 10.52 3.13 6.92
CA TYR A 21 11.83 2.47 7.00
C TYR A 21 12.13 1.59 5.79
N ALA A 22 11.20 0.70 5.41
CA ALA A 22 11.38 -0.18 4.25
C ALA A 22 11.48 0.60 2.92
N GLY A 23 10.66 1.64 2.78
CA GLY A 23 10.62 2.53 1.64
C GLY A 23 11.93 3.26 1.40
N SER A 24 12.63 3.71 2.46
CA SER A 24 13.95 4.35 2.30
C SER A 24 14.96 3.43 1.60
N ARG A 25 14.96 2.12 1.91
CA ARG A 25 15.82 1.13 1.26
C ARG A 25 15.41 0.84 -0.18
N CYS A 26 14.11 0.77 -0.45
CA CYS A 26 13.58 0.56 -1.80
C CYS A 26 13.87 1.74 -2.73
N ALA A 27 13.74 2.97 -2.23
CA ALA A 27 14.03 4.19 -2.97
C ALA A 27 15.50 4.27 -3.39
N VAL A 28 16.42 3.91 -2.49
CA VAL A 28 17.87 3.86 -2.79
C VAL A 28 18.17 2.87 -3.92
N LYS A 29 17.42 1.78 -4.02
CA LYS A 29 17.59 0.78 -5.08
C LYS A 29 16.91 1.15 -6.42
N GLY A 30 16.13 2.22 -6.47
CA GLY A 30 15.53 2.73 -7.70
C GLY A 30 14.01 2.57 -7.82
N ALA A 31 13.33 2.03 -6.81
CA ALA A 31 11.86 1.96 -6.80
C ALA A 31 11.25 3.33 -6.51
N LEU A 32 10.05 3.58 -7.08
CA LEU A 32 9.23 4.72 -6.69
C LEU A 32 8.58 4.42 -5.34
N VAL A 33 8.75 5.32 -4.37
CA VAL A 33 8.26 5.11 -3.00
C VAL A 33 7.37 6.28 -2.59
N ASP A 34 6.15 5.98 -2.17
CA ASP A 34 5.15 6.96 -1.75
C ASP A 34 4.60 6.61 -0.35
N VAL A 35 5.07 7.35 0.65
CA VAL A 35 4.73 7.15 2.06
C VAL A 35 3.68 8.17 2.46
N ASN A 36 2.51 7.69 2.91
CA ASN A 36 1.37 8.52 3.29
C ASN A 36 1.01 8.27 4.77
N PRO A 37 1.65 8.98 5.73
CA PRO A 37 1.41 8.75 7.16
C PRO A 37 -0.06 8.88 7.55
N GLY A 38 -0.57 7.92 8.32
CA GLY A 38 -1.99 7.88 8.73
C GLY A 38 -2.98 7.52 7.63
N ALA A 39 -2.51 7.18 6.42
CA ALA A 39 -3.40 6.83 5.32
C ALA A 39 -4.22 5.57 5.62
N LYS A 40 -5.51 5.66 5.28
CA LYS A 40 -6.44 4.53 5.20
C LYS A 40 -6.46 3.98 3.78
N VAL A 41 -7.03 2.79 3.59
CA VAL A 41 -7.09 2.11 2.28
C VAL A 41 -7.70 3.00 1.19
N PHE A 42 -8.79 3.73 1.49
CA PHE A 42 -9.42 4.67 0.55
C PHE A 42 -8.49 5.81 0.11
N HIS A 43 -7.63 6.32 1.00
CA HIS A 43 -6.65 7.37 0.64
C HIS A 43 -5.62 6.82 -0.34
N ILE A 44 -5.12 5.60 -0.11
CA ILE A 44 -4.19 4.94 -1.02
C ILE A 44 -4.84 4.64 -2.37
N LYS A 45 -6.12 4.22 -2.38
CA LYS A 45 -6.89 4.05 -3.63
C LYS A 45 -6.93 5.33 -4.45
N ARG A 46 -7.23 6.48 -3.83
CA ARG A 46 -7.22 7.78 -4.52
C ARG A 46 -5.84 8.13 -5.06
N LYS A 47 -4.78 7.89 -4.27
CA LYS A 47 -3.39 8.14 -4.68
C LYS A 47 -2.97 7.28 -5.87
N LEU A 48 -3.38 6.02 -5.92
CA LEU A 48 -3.09 5.14 -7.05
C LEU A 48 -3.63 5.66 -8.39
N LEU A 49 -4.73 6.42 -8.38
CA LEU A 49 -5.26 7.03 -9.60
C LEU A 49 -4.32 8.09 -10.19
N GLU A 50 -3.48 8.74 -9.38
CA GLU A 50 -2.46 9.71 -9.83
C GLU A 50 -1.35 9.02 -10.64
N TYR A 51 -1.18 7.70 -10.48
CA TYR A 51 -0.17 6.91 -11.15
C TYR A 51 -0.67 6.19 -12.42
N LYS A 52 -1.94 6.40 -12.82
CA LYS A 52 -2.53 5.73 -13.98
C LYS A 52 -1.81 6.02 -15.31
N SER A 53 -1.15 7.18 -15.41
CA SER A 53 -0.33 7.54 -16.59
C SER A 53 1.10 6.99 -16.55
N LYS A 54 1.51 6.34 -15.46
CA LYS A 54 2.84 5.72 -15.35
C LYS A 54 2.80 4.27 -15.77
N ASN A 55 3.84 3.82 -16.48
CA ASN A 55 3.99 2.43 -16.90
C ASN A 55 4.56 1.55 -15.77
N LEU A 56 3.79 1.38 -14.69
CA LEU A 56 4.18 0.57 -13.54
C LEU A 56 3.92 -0.91 -13.81
N LYS A 57 4.92 -1.77 -13.55
CA LYS A 57 4.79 -3.24 -13.68
C LYS A 57 4.37 -3.91 -12.39
N VAL A 58 4.81 -3.38 -11.25
CA VAL A 58 4.57 -3.98 -9.92
C VAL A 58 4.22 -2.89 -8.92
N ILE A 59 3.18 -3.13 -8.13
CA ILE A 59 2.75 -2.25 -7.04
C ILE A 59 2.76 -3.04 -5.73
N TYR A 60 3.65 -2.66 -4.82
CA TYR A 60 3.68 -3.17 -3.45
C TYR A 60 2.86 -2.26 -2.53
N LEU A 61 1.87 -2.83 -1.86
CA LEU A 61 0.92 -2.12 -1.01
C LEU A 61 1.13 -2.48 0.45
N HIS A 62 1.29 -1.46 1.30
CA HIS A 62 1.25 -1.63 2.75
C HIS A 62 0.26 -0.64 3.38
N VAL A 63 -0.97 -1.10 3.60
CA VAL A 63 -2.06 -0.26 4.14
C VAL A 63 -3.07 -1.13 4.89
N GLY A 64 -3.86 -0.49 5.75
CA GLY A 64 -4.98 -1.13 6.46
C GLY A 64 -4.83 -1.07 7.97
N THR A 65 -3.63 -0.81 8.48
CA THR A 65 -3.39 -0.65 9.92
C THR A 65 -4.21 0.50 10.52
N ASN A 66 -4.29 1.64 9.82
CA ASN A 66 -5.06 2.82 10.23
C ASN A 66 -6.58 2.69 10.05
N ASN A 67 -7.07 1.63 9.40
CA ASN A 67 -8.50 1.35 9.26
C ASN A 67 -9.02 0.50 10.44
N LEU A 68 -8.12 -0.13 11.20
CA LEU A 68 -8.51 -0.88 12.38
C LEU A 68 -9.02 0.08 13.47
N ALA A 69 -10.08 -0.33 14.18
CA ALA A 69 -10.58 0.42 15.32
C ALA A 69 -9.49 0.60 16.40
N LYS A 70 -9.48 1.73 17.10
CA LYS A 70 -8.62 1.93 18.27
C LYS A 70 -8.90 0.79 19.27
N ARG A 71 -7.84 0.13 19.77
CA ARG A 71 -7.90 -1.08 20.62
C ARG A 71 -8.27 -2.38 19.91
N TYR A 72 -8.05 -2.46 18.59
CA TYR A 72 -8.16 -3.71 17.88
C TYR A 72 -7.09 -4.71 18.36
N ASN A 73 -7.52 -5.72 19.14
CA ASN A 73 -6.63 -6.69 19.81
C ASN A 73 -6.35 -7.97 19.00
N GLY A 74 -6.53 -7.93 17.67
CA GLY A 74 -5.90 -8.96 16.82
C GLY A 74 -6.48 -10.37 16.88
N GLY A 75 -7.69 -10.59 17.39
CA GLY A 75 -8.30 -11.94 17.46
C GLY A 75 -8.12 -12.72 16.14
N TYR A 76 -7.54 -13.92 16.23
CA TYR A 76 -7.24 -14.79 15.09
C TYR A 76 -8.54 -15.18 14.38
N GLY A 77 -8.58 -15.00 13.05
CA GLY A 77 -9.70 -15.39 12.21
C GLY A 77 -10.28 -14.29 11.31
N TYR A 78 -10.92 -14.73 10.23
CA TYR A 78 -11.74 -13.94 9.28
C TYR A 78 -12.97 -13.28 9.93
N ASN A 79 -13.28 -13.67 11.17
CA ASN A 79 -14.42 -13.17 11.98
C ASN A 79 -14.02 -12.15 13.07
N GLY A 80 -12.74 -11.75 13.13
CA GLY A 80 -12.23 -10.86 14.17
C GLY A 80 -12.64 -9.39 13.97
N GLY A 81 -13.87 -9.04 14.35
CA GLY A 81 -14.33 -7.65 14.55
C GLY A 81 -14.59 -6.82 13.28
N CYS A 82 -15.48 -5.81 13.39
CA CYS A 82 -15.89 -4.93 12.28
C CYS A 82 -14.73 -4.29 11.52
N GLY A 83 -13.61 -3.97 12.20
CA GLY A 83 -12.44 -3.37 11.57
C GLY A 83 -11.76 -4.24 10.51
N LYS A 84 -11.70 -5.57 10.68
CA LYS A 84 -11.12 -6.48 9.67
C LYS A 84 -11.98 -6.57 8.41
N LYS A 85 -13.30 -6.63 8.55
CA LYS A 85 -14.22 -6.69 7.41
C LYS A 85 -14.14 -5.41 6.58
N GLU A 86 -14.07 -4.23 7.20
CA GLU A 86 -13.92 -2.96 6.49
C GLU A 86 -12.60 -2.90 5.71
N VAL A 87 -11.49 -3.30 6.34
CA VAL A 87 -10.18 -3.37 5.68
C VAL A 87 -10.21 -4.33 4.50
N LEU A 88 -10.74 -5.56 4.69
CA LEU A 88 -10.81 -6.57 3.63
C LEU A 88 -11.67 -6.11 2.46
N HIS A 89 -12.85 -5.54 2.72
CA HIS A 89 -13.69 -4.99 1.64
C HIS A 89 -12.99 -3.84 0.91
N SER A 90 -12.30 -2.95 1.64
CA SER A 90 -11.57 -1.85 1.02
C SER A 90 -10.40 -2.34 0.16
N ILE A 91 -9.69 -3.39 0.58
CA ILE A 91 -8.63 -4.01 -0.20
C ILE A 91 -9.21 -4.74 -1.43
N ALA A 92 -10.31 -5.48 -1.27
CA ALA A 92 -10.98 -6.14 -2.38
C ALA A 92 -11.46 -5.15 -3.45
N ASP A 93 -12.04 -4.02 -3.01
CA ASP A 93 -12.44 -2.92 -3.90
C ASP A 93 -11.24 -2.27 -4.60
N LEU A 94 -10.12 -2.11 -3.89
CA LEU A 94 -8.87 -1.63 -4.47
C LEU A 94 -8.36 -2.58 -5.58
N LEU A 95 -8.29 -3.88 -5.31
CA LEU A 95 -7.83 -4.89 -6.26
C LEU A 95 -8.78 -5.02 -7.46
N SER A 96 -10.09 -4.94 -7.23
CA SER A 96 -11.10 -4.94 -8.30
C SER A 96 -10.95 -3.72 -9.21
N THR A 97 -10.68 -2.55 -8.64
CA THR A 97 -10.40 -1.32 -9.40
C THR A 97 -9.11 -1.44 -10.21
N ALA A 98 -8.07 -2.06 -9.64
CA ALA A 98 -6.80 -2.29 -10.33
C ALA A 98 -6.92 -3.28 -11.49
N ARG A 99 -7.81 -4.28 -11.43
CA ARG A 99 -8.01 -5.28 -12.49
C ARG A 99 -8.85 -4.77 -13.68
N LYS A 100 -9.73 -3.79 -13.46
CA LYS A 100 -10.60 -3.22 -14.50
C LYS A 100 -9.93 -2.14 -15.34
N ASN A 101 -8.80 -1.61 -14.89
CA ASN A 101 -7.99 -0.63 -15.61
C ASN A 101 -6.75 -1.31 -16.19
#